data_AF-A0A967LHA4-F1
#
_entry.id   AF-A0A967LHA4-F1
#
_cell.length_a   1.000
_cell.length_b   1.000
_cell.length_c   1.000
_cell.angle_alpha   90.00
_cell.angle_beta   90.00
_cell.angle_gamma   90.00
#
_symmetry.space_group_name_H-M   'P 1'
#
loop_
_entity.id
_entity.type
_entity.pdbx_description
1 polymer ?
#
loop_
_entity_poly.entity_id
_entity_poly.type
_entity_poly.pdbx_seq_one_letter_code
_entity_poly.pdbx_strand_id
1 'polypeptide(L)' 'RHGVMPVSWSLDKVGPMCRSVEDCALVFEAIRGPDLLDLAVADRPFNWDAAAPLAGLRVGYLAQAF' A
#
# COMPACT_ATOMS: atom_id res chain seq x y z
N ARG A 1 12.32 -1.50 -0.20
CA ARG A 1 12.94 -0.21 0.22
C ARG A 1 14.40 -0.11 -0.20
N HIS A 2 14.96 -1.16 -0.79
CA HIS A 2 16.27 -1.09 -1.42
C HIS A 2 16.35 0.10 -2.39
N GLY A 3 17.46 0.85 -2.36
CA GLY A 3 17.69 2.00 -3.23
C GLY A 3 17.07 3.33 -2.79
N VAL A 4 16.35 3.39 -1.66
CA VAL A 4 15.79 4.64 -1.11
C VAL A 4 16.62 5.12 0.07
N MET A 5 16.82 6.43 0.20
CA MET A 5 17.47 7.03 1.37
C MET A 5 16.61 6.79 2.62
N PRO A 6 17.08 6.03 3.62
CA PRO A 6 16.28 5.69 4.78
C PRO A 6 16.29 6.81 5.83
N VAL A 7 15.22 6.89 6.62
CA VAL A 7 15.15 7.69 7.86
C VAL A 7 14.86 6.77 9.04
N SER A 8 13.91 5.84 8.90
CA SER A 8 13.57 4.87 9.94
C SER A 8 13.23 3.51 9.35
N TRP A 9 14.10 2.53 9.58
CA TRP A 9 13.95 1.16 9.07
C TRP A 9 12.67 0.46 9.52
N SER A 10 12.05 0.86 10.63
CA SER A 10 10.78 0.29 11.06
C SER A 10 9.57 1.01 10.45
N LEU A 11 9.71 2.30 10.11
CA LEU A 11 8.60 3.15 9.69
C LEU A 11 8.56 3.43 8.19
N ASP A 12 9.67 3.41 7.47
CA ASP A 12 9.72 3.76 6.05
C ASP A 12 8.92 2.77 5.20
N LYS A 13 8.13 3.27 4.24
CA LYS A 13 7.50 2.53 3.12
C LYS A 13 7.37 3.49 1.93
N VAL A 14 7.61 2.98 0.73
CA VAL A 14 7.37 3.72 -0.52
C VAL A 14 5.95 3.41 -0.99
N GLY A 15 5.22 4.44 -1.43
CA GLY A 15 3.88 4.29 -1.98
C GLY A 15 3.64 5.28 -3.13
N PRO A 16 2.76 4.95 -4.09
CA PRO A 16 2.41 5.85 -5.17
C PRO A 16 1.53 7.00 -4.70
N MET A 17 1.64 8.14 -5.39
CA MET A 17 0.72 9.27 -5.29
C MET A 17 0.25 9.62 -6.69
N CYS A 18 -1.04 9.45 -6.95
CA CYS A 18 -1.66 9.69 -8.25
C CYS A 18 -2.95 10.51 -8.09
N ARG A 19 -3.56 10.91 -9.21
CA ARG A 19 -4.79 11.74 -9.21
C ARG A 19 -6.07 10.93 -8.99
N SER A 20 -6.03 9.62 -9.21
CA SER A 20 -7.14 8.70 -9.01
C SER A 20 -6.69 7.48 -8.20
N VAL A 21 -7.66 6.75 -7.65
CA VAL A 21 -7.40 5.53 -6.87
C VAL A 21 -6.93 4.41 -7.80
N GLU A 22 -7.48 4.36 -9.01
CA GLU A 22 -7.16 3.40 -10.04
C GLU A 22 -5.71 3.56 -10.52
N ASP A 23 -5.24 4.80 -10.72
CA ASP A 23 -3.84 5.07 -11.06
C ASP A 23 -2.90 4.60 -9.95
N CYS A 24 -3.26 4.84 -8.68
CA CYS A 24 -2.48 4.36 -7.54
C CYS A 24 -2.42 2.83 -7.52
N ALA A 25 -3.53 2.13 -7.79
CA ALA A 25 -3.57 0.68 -7.86
C ALA A 25 -2.69 0.12 -8.99
N LEU A 26 -2.71 0.77 -10.17
CA LEU A 26 -1.87 0.39 -11.32
C LEU A 26 -0.38 0.53 -11.01
N VAL A 27 0.04 1.69 -10.47
CA VAL A 27 1.45 1.90 -10.11
C VAL A 27 1.87 0.98 -8.97
N PHE A 28 0.99 0.77 -7.97
CA PHE A 28 1.27 -0.14 -6.87
C PHE A 28 1.48 -1.57 -7.35
N GLU A 29 0.65 -2.08 -8.27
CA GLU A 29 0.81 -3.41 -8.86
C GLU A 29 2.16 -3.58 -9.55
N ALA A 30 2.65 -2.54 -10.23
CA ALA A 30 3.92 -2.59 -10.93
C ALA A 30 5.16 -2.59 -10.01
N ILE A 31 5.07 -1.96 -8.82
CA ILE A 31 6.20 -1.80 -7.90
C ILE A 31 6.18 -2.75 -6.71
N ARG A 32 5.04 -3.38 -6.41
CA ARG A 32 4.93 -4.30 -5.27
C ARG A 32 5.69 -5.60 -5.55
N GLY A 33 6.03 -6.30 -4.48
CA GLY A 33 6.63 -7.62 -4.53
C GLY A 33 8.09 -7.65 -4.07
N PRO A 34 8.64 -8.85 -3.87
CA PRO A 34 9.99 -9.02 -3.36
C PRO A 34 11.03 -8.57 -4.40
N ASP A 35 11.94 -7.69 -3.98
CA ASP A 35 13.11 -7.27 -4.76
C ASP A 35 14.34 -8.17 -4.54
N LEU A 36 14.22 -9.19 -3.66
CA LEU A 36 15.28 -10.09 -3.18
C LEU A 36 16.44 -9.39 -2.44
N LEU A 37 16.31 -8.09 -2.13
CA LEU A 37 17.36 -7.27 -1.53
C LEU A 37 16.91 -6.61 -0.22
N ASP A 38 15.61 -6.34 -0.05
CA ASP A 38 14.99 -5.86 1.18
C ASP A 38 14.30 -7.02 1.92
N LEU A 39 14.91 -7.43 3.04
CA LEU A 39 14.43 -8.54 3.88
C LEU A 39 13.09 -8.27 4.56
N ALA A 40 12.64 -7.00 4.60
CA ALA A 40 11.37 -6.65 5.21
C ALA A 40 10.18 -6.81 4.25
N VAL A 41 10.43 -7.13 2.97
CA VAL A 41 9.37 -7.30 1.98
C VAL A 41 8.69 -8.66 2.19
N ALA A 42 7.37 -8.62 2.29
CA ALA A 42 6.54 -9.82 2.29
C ALA A 42 5.81 -9.93 0.95
N ASP A 43 5.92 -11.09 0.32
CA ASP A 43 5.13 -11.40 -0.87
C ASP A 43 3.68 -11.69 -0.46
N ARG A 44 2.77 -10.78 -0.82
CA ARG A 44 1.35 -10.86 -0.49
C ARG A 44 0.51 -10.52 -1.72
N PRO A 45 -0.62 -11.21 -1.93
CA PRO A 45 -1.51 -10.94 -3.04
C PRO A 45 -2.13 -9.54 -2.93
N PHE A 46 -2.30 -8.89 -4.07
CA PHE A 46 -3.02 -7.62 -4.20
C PHE A 46 -4.23 -7.84 -5.10
N ASN A 47 -5.38 -8.06 -4.48
CA ASN A 47 -6.63 -8.39 -5.17
C ASN A 47 -7.52 -7.14 -5.22
N TRP A 48 -7.06 -6.11 -5.92
CA TRP A 48 -7.84 -4.88 -6.06
C TRP A 48 -9.07 -5.10 -6.95
N ASP A 49 -10.23 -4.68 -6.45
CA ASP A 49 -11.50 -4.70 -7.18
C ASP A 49 -12.23 -3.38 -6.94
N ALA A 50 -12.31 -2.55 -7.98
CA ALA A 50 -12.97 -1.24 -7.92
C ALA A 50 -14.50 -1.35 -7.82
N ALA A 51 -15.08 -2.50 -8.18
CA ALA A 51 -16.52 -2.74 -8.12
C ALA A 51 -16.95 -3.46 -6.82
N ALA A 52 -16.02 -3.74 -5.91
CA ALA A 52 -16.30 -4.45 -4.68
C ALA A 52 -17.37 -3.73 -3.84
N PRO A 53 -18.45 -4.41 -3.44
CA PRO A 53 -19.55 -3.77 -2.71
C PRO A 53 -19.14 -3.43 -1.27
N LEU A 54 -19.47 -2.20 -0.84
CA LEU A 54 -19.20 -1.75 0.53
C LEU A 54 -20.18 -2.30 1.57
N ALA A 55 -21.32 -2.83 1.14
CA ALA A 55 -22.44 -3.24 2.01
C ALA A 55 -22.10 -4.35 3.04
N GLY A 56 -20.96 -5.02 2.91
CA GLY A 56 -20.46 -6.03 3.86
C GLY A 56 -19.36 -5.54 4.80
N LEU A 57 -18.88 -4.30 4.66
CA LEU A 57 -17.76 -3.77 5.43
C LEU A 57 -18.24 -3.07 6.70
N ARG A 58 -17.56 -3.32 7.82
CA ARG A 58 -17.75 -2.57 9.07
C ARG A 58 -16.64 -1.53 9.20
N VAL A 59 -16.99 -0.26 9.21
CA VAL A 59 -16.04 0.86 9.32
C VAL A 59 -16.11 1.45 10.73
N GLY A 60 -14.98 1.47 11.44
CA GLY A 60 -14.86 2.12 12.74
C GLY A 60 -14.38 3.57 12.58
N TYR A 61 -15.04 4.50 13.26
CA TYR A 61 -14.66 5.91 13.31
C TYR A 61 -14.08 6.26 14.69
N LEU A 62 -12.83 6.70 14.74
CA LEU A 62 -12.16 7.12 15.97
C LEU A 62 -12.32 8.62 16.17
N ALA A 63 -13.39 9.02 16.86
CA ALA A 63 -13.75 10.43 17.03
C ALA A 63 -12.68 11.26 17.77
N GLN A 64 -11.85 10.64 18.62
CA GLN A 64 -10.82 11.34 19.41
C GLN A 64 -9.61 11.78 18.58
N ALA A 65 -9.48 11.31 17.33
CA ALA A 65 -8.36 11.61 16.45
C ALA A 65 -8.61 12.82 15.51
N PHE A 66 -9.78 13.46 15.64
CA PHE A 66 -10.23 14.59 14.82
C PHE A 66 -10.83 15.67 15.73
#